data_AF-A0A345NS68-F1
#
_entry.id   AF-A0A345NS68-F1
#
_cell.length_a   1.000
_cell.length_b   1.000
_cell.length_c   1.000
_cell.angle_alpha   90.00
_cell.angle_beta   90.00
_cell.angle_gamma   90.00
#
_symmetry.space_group_name_H-M   'P 1'
#
loop_
_entity.id
_entity.type
_entity.pdbx_description
1 polymer ?
#
loop_
_entity_poly.entity_id
_entity_poly.type
_entity_poly.pdbx_seq_one_letter_code
_entity_poly.pdbx_strand_id
1 'polypeptide(L)'
;MDGPDEVVEVEWTGGADPDLDDELADGDDGHLARALRAGLDEFELSEEDRELVESGQLPHGEDDEAEHRPVVAVVGRPNVGKSSLVNRILGRREAVVQDVPGVTRDRVAYDAEWSGRRFTVVDTGGWDVDATGIHLRVAEQAEVAVELADAVIFVVDAVVGATDTDEQVVRLLRRSGKPVVLAANKVDDQRMEAESAVLWSLGLGQPWPVSALHGRGSGDILDALLEVLPERTTVPGAYPRGGPRRVALVGRPNVGKSSLLNRLAGAERVVVDDVAGTTRDPVDELVELGGRVWRFVDTAGIRRRVHQTRGADFYASLRTQTALEKAEVAVVLVDVSEPLTEQDVRVVQQVVDAGRALVLAFNKWDTLDEERQHFLEREIERDLAQVAWAPRVNISATTGRHVAKLVPALETSLASWDRRVPTSRLNAFLGEVAAAHPHPVRGGKQPRILFATQADTRPPKFVIFASGFIEAGYRRFLERRLREEFGFEGSPVEISVRVRERRSRR
;
A
#
# COMPACT_ATOMS: atom_id res chain seq x y z
N MET A 1 -48.63 -21.54 46.34
CA MET A 1 -48.21 -22.59 45.40
C MET A 1 -48.42 -21.99 44.04
N ASP A 2 -47.41 -21.24 43.61
CA ASP A 2 -47.41 -20.47 42.37
C ASP A 2 -47.14 -21.38 41.17
N GLY A 3 -47.74 -21.01 40.03
CA GLY A 3 -47.68 -21.75 38.77
C GLY A 3 -46.31 -21.72 38.09
N PRO A 4 -46.11 -22.50 37.03
CA PRO A 4 -44.82 -22.62 36.37
C PRO A 4 -44.57 -21.43 35.43
N ASP A 5 -43.39 -20.82 35.56
CA ASP A 5 -42.90 -19.79 34.65
C ASP A 5 -42.58 -20.38 33.26
N GLU A 6 -43.09 -19.67 32.25
CA GLU A 6 -42.94 -19.93 30.82
C GLU A 6 -41.55 -19.43 30.37
N VAL A 7 -40.71 -20.35 29.89
CA VAL A 7 -39.37 -20.01 29.37
C VAL A 7 -39.50 -19.58 27.91
N VAL A 8 -39.32 -18.29 27.65
CA VAL A 8 -39.21 -17.74 26.28
C VAL A 8 -37.75 -17.88 25.84
N GLU A 9 -37.49 -18.77 24.88
CA GLU A 9 -36.24 -18.80 24.11
C GLU A 9 -36.14 -17.54 23.24
N VAL A 10 -35.10 -16.74 23.46
CA VAL A 10 -34.74 -15.63 22.58
C VAL A 10 -33.63 -16.10 21.66
N GLU A 11 -33.96 -16.30 20.39
CA GLU A 11 -32.98 -16.54 19.32
C GLU A 11 -32.06 -15.32 19.18
N TRP A 12 -30.75 -15.55 19.29
CA TRP A 12 -29.72 -14.56 19.06
C TRP A 12 -29.44 -14.47 17.54
N THR A 13 -30.08 -13.56 16.83
CA THR A 13 -29.70 -13.17 15.46
C THR A 13 -28.92 -11.86 15.51
N GLY A 14 -27.64 -11.95 15.88
CA GLY A 14 -26.70 -10.83 15.86
C GLY A 14 -25.96 -10.74 14.54
N GLY A 15 -26.58 -10.18 13.51
CA GLY A 15 -25.86 -9.58 12.40
C GLY A 15 -25.44 -8.18 12.83
N ALA A 16 -24.12 -7.95 12.97
CA ALA A 16 -23.59 -6.62 13.22
C ALA A 16 -23.79 -5.79 11.93
N ASP A 17 -24.78 -4.91 11.96
CA ASP A 17 -24.98 -3.84 10.98
C ASP A 17 -24.03 -2.69 11.36
N PRO A 18 -22.98 -2.40 10.56
CA PRO A 18 -21.98 -1.39 10.89
C PRO A 18 -22.49 0.05 10.73
N ASP A 19 -23.69 0.25 10.19
CA ASP A 19 -24.25 1.58 9.91
C ASP A 19 -25.13 2.13 11.06
N LEU A 20 -25.32 1.37 12.15
CA LEU A 20 -26.12 1.79 13.31
C LEU A 20 -25.33 2.48 14.43
N ASP A 21 -23.99 2.51 14.35
CA ASP A 21 -23.15 3.17 15.37
C ASP A 21 -22.98 4.69 15.12
N ASP A 22 -23.39 5.21 13.97
CA ASP A 22 -23.20 6.63 13.60
C ASP A 22 -24.25 7.58 14.21
N GLU A 23 -25.40 7.09 14.69
CA GLU A 23 -26.45 7.94 15.26
C GLU A 23 -26.28 8.24 16.77
N LEU A 24 -25.30 7.62 17.46
CA LEU A 24 -25.07 7.82 18.91
C LEU A 24 -23.83 8.65 19.24
N ALA A 25 -23.05 9.09 18.25
CA ALA A 25 -21.81 9.86 18.43
C ALA A 25 -22.00 11.39 18.52
N ASP A 26 -23.25 11.87 18.59
CA ASP A 26 -23.58 13.31 18.60
C ASP A 26 -23.53 13.95 20.01
N GLY A 27 -22.46 13.63 20.76
CA GLY A 27 -22.17 14.09 22.14
C GLY A 27 -21.10 15.19 22.26
N ASP A 28 -20.58 15.39 23.49
CA ASP A 28 -19.56 16.39 23.86
C ASP A 28 -18.28 16.30 22.99
N ASP A 29 -17.89 15.09 22.59
CA ASP A 29 -16.75 14.83 21.69
C ASP A 29 -16.91 15.48 20.30
N GLY A 30 -18.13 15.47 19.76
CA GLY A 30 -18.45 16.13 18.49
C GLY A 30 -18.35 17.65 18.59
N HIS A 31 -18.74 18.23 19.72
CA HIS A 31 -18.58 19.66 20.01
C HIS A 31 -17.11 20.04 20.14
N LEU A 32 -16.32 19.25 20.86
CA LEU A 32 -14.88 19.47 21.03
C LEU A 32 -14.15 19.43 19.69
N ALA A 33 -14.42 18.44 18.83
CA ALA A 33 -13.78 18.33 17.53
C ALA A 33 -14.11 19.51 16.60
N ARG A 34 -15.37 19.98 16.61
CA ARG A 34 -15.77 21.19 15.87
C ARG A 34 -15.05 22.44 16.39
N ALA A 35 -14.90 22.58 17.71
CA ALA A 35 -14.18 23.70 18.32
C ALA A 35 -12.67 23.68 17.98
N LEU A 36 -12.04 22.51 18.03
CA LEU A 36 -10.63 22.32 17.65
C LEU A 36 -10.40 22.61 16.16
N ARG A 37 -11.30 22.13 15.30
CA ARG A 37 -11.28 22.42 13.85
C ARG A 37 -11.38 23.92 13.60
N ALA A 38 -12.33 24.63 14.22
CA ALA A 38 -12.45 26.08 14.10
C ALA A 38 -11.19 26.83 14.61
N GLY A 39 -10.53 26.30 15.65
CA GLY A 39 -9.28 26.85 16.16
C GLY A 39 -8.12 26.80 15.15
N LEU A 40 -8.17 25.95 14.13
CA LEU A 40 -7.15 25.90 13.08
C LEU A 40 -7.18 27.13 12.15
N ASP A 41 -8.28 27.90 12.11
CA ASP A 41 -8.38 29.11 11.29
C ASP A 41 -7.40 30.21 11.75
N GLU A 42 -6.94 30.16 13.00
CA GLU A 42 -5.89 31.04 13.51
C GLU A 42 -4.49 30.74 12.93
N PHE A 43 -4.34 29.65 12.18
CA PHE A 43 -3.07 29.17 11.65
C PHE A 43 -3.03 29.20 10.12
N GLU A 44 -1.82 29.19 9.57
CA GLU A 44 -1.59 29.10 8.13
C GLU A 44 -1.71 27.63 7.68
N LEU A 45 -2.75 27.35 6.89
CA LEU A 45 -3.04 26.05 6.28
C LEU A 45 -2.83 26.15 4.77
N SER A 46 -2.17 25.15 4.18
CA SER A 46 -2.16 24.97 2.73
C SER A 46 -3.55 24.54 2.23
N GLU A 47 -3.79 24.56 0.92
CA GLU A 47 -5.05 24.07 0.35
C GLU A 47 -5.26 22.58 0.66
N GLU A 48 -4.24 21.75 0.46
CA GLU A 48 -4.26 20.30 0.80
C GLU A 48 -4.59 20.04 2.28
N ASP A 49 -4.14 20.93 3.17
CA ASP A 49 -4.42 20.81 4.59
C ASP A 49 -5.86 21.15 4.95
N ARG A 50 -6.46 22.12 4.25
CA ARG A 50 -7.87 22.46 4.42
C ARG A 50 -8.74 21.31 3.94
N GLU A 51 -8.47 20.79 2.75
CA GLU A 51 -9.19 19.64 2.20
C GLU A 51 -9.12 18.43 3.13
N LEU A 52 -7.93 18.08 3.64
CA LEU A 52 -7.76 16.97 4.60
C LEU A 52 -8.51 17.19 5.93
N VAL A 53 -8.59 18.42 6.43
CA VAL A 53 -9.31 18.74 7.68
C VAL A 53 -10.83 18.67 7.50
N GLU A 54 -11.30 19.03 6.30
CA GLU A 54 -12.70 19.01 5.90
C GLU A 54 -13.19 17.58 5.61
N SER A 55 -12.50 16.84 4.74
CA SER A 55 -12.85 15.46 4.37
C SER A 55 -12.48 14.43 5.45
N GLY A 56 -11.48 14.75 6.29
CA GLY A 56 -10.88 13.81 7.22
C GLY A 56 -9.96 12.76 6.58
N GLN A 57 -9.90 12.71 5.25
CA GLN A 57 -9.15 11.74 4.44
C GLN A 57 -8.11 12.45 3.58
N LEU A 58 -7.01 11.76 3.28
CA LEU A 58 -6.20 12.19 2.13
C LEU A 58 -7.08 12.15 0.87
N PRO A 59 -6.82 13.00 -0.15
CA PRO A 59 -7.50 12.91 -1.43
C PRO A 59 -7.32 11.50 -2.00
N HIS A 60 -8.32 10.67 -1.79
CA HIS A 60 -8.51 9.37 -2.39
C HIS A 60 -9.91 9.48 -2.97
N GLY A 61 -10.02 9.43 -4.30
CA GLY A 61 -11.29 9.64 -4.99
C GLY A 61 -12.36 8.72 -4.42
N GLU A 62 -13.54 9.30 -4.21
CA GLU A 62 -14.74 8.72 -3.58
C GLU A 62 -14.90 7.21 -3.82
N ASP A 63 -14.99 6.48 -2.71
CA ASP A 63 -14.60 5.07 -2.54
C ASP A 63 -15.50 4.01 -3.19
N ASP A 64 -16.65 4.34 -3.79
CA ASP A 64 -17.58 3.33 -4.35
C ASP A 64 -17.51 3.17 -5.89
N GLU A 65 -17.07 4.18 -6.64
CA GLU A 65 -16.88 4.06 -8.10
C GLU A 65 -15.44 3.74 -8.51
N ALA A 66 -14.50 3.73 -7.55
CA ALA A 66 -13.10 3.39 -7.77
C ALA A 66 -12.87 1.90 -8.08
N GLU A 67 -13.79 1.02 -7.69
CA GLU A 67 -13.66 -0.44 -7.75
C GLU A 67 -13.49 -1.01 -9.17
N HIS A 68 -13.85 -0.23 -10.18
CA HIS A 68 -13.83 -0.67 -11.58
C HIS A 68 -13.11 0.32 -12.51
N ARG A 69 -12.43 1.35 -11.99
CA ARG A 69 -11.78 2.35 -12.86
C ARG A 69 -10.62 1.69 -13.61
N PRO A 70 -10.52 1.92 -14.93
CA PRO A 70 -9.38 1.44 -15.68
C PRO A 70 -8.10 2.11 -15.18
N VAL A 71 -7.01 1.34 -15.12
CA VAL A 71 -5.71 1.79 -14.63
C VAL A 71 -4.78 2.07 -15.81
N VAL A 72 -4.05 3.18 -15.75
CA VAL A 72 -3.12 3.63 -16.77
C VAL A 72 -1.74 3.78 -16.16
N ALA A 73 -0.77 3.00 -16.64
CA ALA A 73 0.62 3.17 -16.21
C ALA A 73 1.33 4.19 -17.09
N VAL A 74 2.05 5.14 -16.47
CA VAL A 74 2.97 6.04 -17.18
C VAL A 74 4.39 5.53 -17.01
N VAL A 75 4.97 5.06 -18.12
CA VAL A 75 6.24 4.35 -18.14
C VAL A 75 7.22 5.04 -19.08
N GLY A 76 8.51 4.98 -18.76
CA GLY A 76 9.56 5.62 -19.56
C GLY A 76 10.84 5.72 -18.76
N ARG A 77 11.97 5.94 -19.44
CA ARG A 77 13.26 6.15 -18.78
C ARG A 77 13.25 7.40 -17.86
N PRO A 78 14.23 7.58 -16.96
CA PRO A 78 14.37 8.83 -16.21
C PRO A 78 14.47 10.07 -17.12
N ASN A 79 13.98 11.22 -16.65
CA ASN A 79 14.12 12.54 -17.31
C ASN A 79 13.42 12.75 -18.67
N VAL A 80 12.56 11.82 -19.12
CA VAL A 80 11.69 12.02 -20.29
C VAL A 80 10.48 12.90 -20.02
N GLY A 81 10.25 13.32 -18.77
CA GLY A 81 9.13 14.17 -18.38
C GLY A 81 7.84 13.42 -18.01
N LYS A 82 7.95 12.18 -17.50
CA LYS A 82 6.81 11.39 -16.99
C LYS A 82 5.98 12.15 -15.95
N SER A 83 6.62 12.62 -14.87
CA SER A 83 5.92 13.30 -13.78
C SER A 83 5.34 14.66 -14.21
N SER A 84 5.96 15.31 -15.21
CA SER A 84 5.37 16.50 -15.85
C SER A 84 4.09 16.14 -16.61
N LEU A 85 4.08 15.01 -17.32
CA LEU A 85 2.91 14.52 -18.05
C LEU A 85 1.80 14.09 -17.07
N VAL A 86 2.14 13.35 -16.02
CA VAL A 86 1.20 12.97 -14.94
C VAL A 86 0.55 14.21 -14.33
N ASN A 87 1.35 15.20 -13.91
CA ASN A 87 0.82 16.48 -13.42
C ASN A 87 -0.13 17.17 -14.41
N ARG A 88 0.15 17.07 -15.71
CA ARG A 88 -0.70 17.65 -16.74
C ARG A 88 -2.04 16.92 -16.86
N ILE A 89 -2.03 15.60 -16.74
CA ILE A 89 -3.22 14.74 -16.78
C ILE A 89 -4.12 15.01 -15.57
N LEU A 90 -3.53 15.21 -14.38
CA LEU A 90 -4.28 15.44 -13.15
C LEU A 90 -4.94 16.83 -13.07
N GLY A 91 -4.60 17.77 -13.96
CA GLY A 91 -5.21 19.11 -13.99
C GLY A 91 -4.87 20.01 -12.78
N ARG A 92 -4.18 19.48 -11.76
CA ARG A 92 -3.65 20.16 -10.56
C ARG A 92 -2.19 19.77 -10.33
N ARG A 93 -1.40 20.62 -9.66
CA ARG A 93 0.02 20.34 -9.34
C ARG A 93 0.14 19.42 -8.10
N GLU A 94 -0.32 18.18 -8.19
CA GLU A 94 -0.27 17.22 -7.06
C GLU A 94 0.97 16.30 -7.08
N ALA A 95 1.63 16.08 -8.21
CA ALA A 95 2.93 15.42 -8.21
C ALA A 95 4.00 16.43 -7.77
N VAL A 96 4.18 16.51 -6.46
CA VAL A 96 5.22 17.29 -5.80
C VAL A 96 6.58 16.90 -6.40
N VAL A 97 7.18 17.81 -7.17
CA VAL A 97 8.62 17.78 -7.45
C VAL A 97 9.31 18.24 -6.16
N GLN A 98 9.58 17.30 -5.26
CA GLN A 98 10.46 17.53 -4.11
C GLN A 98 11.80 16.84 -4.37
N ASP A 99 12.82 17.67 -4.60
CA ASP A 99 14.22 17.31 -4.76
C ASP A 99 14.89 17.08 -3.39
N VAL A 100 14.47 16.04 -2.66
CA VAL A 100 15.21 15.56 -1.47
C VAL A 100 15.65 14.12 -1.69
N PRO A 101 16.97 13.87 -1.86
CA PRO A 101 17.51 12.52 -2.01
C PRO A 101 17.33 11.70 -0.72
N GLY A 102 16.82 10.47 -0.81
CA GLY A 102 16.87 9.50 0.30
C GLY A 102 15.55 8.90 0.81
N VAL A 103 14.42 9.09 0.11
CA VAL A 103 13.16 8.41 0.44
C VAL A 103 12.74 7.50 -0.71
N THR A 104 12.52 6.21 -0.41
CA THR A 104 11.96 5.22 -1.33
C THR A 104 10.59 5.71 -1.79
N ARG A 105 10.45 5.98 -3.09
CA ARG A 105 9.21 6.42 -3.72
C ARG A 105 8.27 5.22 -3.86
N ASP A 106 7.23 5.18 -3.05
CA ASP A 106 6.07 4.34 -3.31
C ASP A 106 5.44 4.74 -4.66
N ARG A 107 4.82 3.77 -5.35
CA ARG A 107 4.08 4.06 -6.57
C ARG A 107 2.83 4.84 -6.22
N VAL A 108 2.79 6.11 -6.60
CA VAL A 108 1.65 6.96 -6.33
C VAL A 108 0.62 6.74 -7.43
N ALA A 109 -0.54 6.22 -7.02
CA ALA A 109 -1.72 6.15 -7.84
C ALA A 109 -2.52 7.44 -7.65
N TYR A 110 -2.93 8.04 -8.76
CA TYR A 110 -3.68 9.30 -8.79
C TYR A 110 -4.99 9.10 -9.54
N ASP A 111 -6.07 9.71 -9.06
CA ASP A 111 -7.32 9.76 -9.80
C ASP A 111 -7.26 10.83 -10.89
N ALA A 112 -7.63 10.44 -12.12
CA ALA A 112 -7.69 11.32 -13.26
C ALA A 112 -9.08 11.28 -13.88
N GLU A 113 -9.48 12.40 -14.48
CA GLU A 113 -10.69 12.52 -15.27
C GLU A 113 -10.36 13.24 -16.58
N TRP A 114 -10.78 12.66 -17.70
CA TRP A 114 -10.72 13.32 -19.00
C TRP A 114 -12.02 13.08 -19.77
N SER A 115 -12.61 14.15 -20.33
CA SER A 115 -13.87 14.08 -21.10
C SER A 115 -15.01 13.33 -20.38
N GLY A 116 -15.12 13.53 -19.05
CA GLY A 116 -16.12 12.87 -18.20
C GLY A 116 -15.84 11.40 -17.88
N ARG A 117 -14.71 10.85 -18.33
CA ARG A 117 -14.28 9.47 -18.07
C ARG A 117 -13.19 9.46 -17.01
N ARG A 118 -13.44 8.75 -15.91
CA ARG A 118 -12.53 8.62 -14.76
C ARG A 118 -11.66 7.37 -14.89
N PHE A 119 -10.38 7.50 -14.55
CA PHE A 119 -9.39 6.43 -14.60
C PHE A 119 -8.29 6.69 -13.57
N THR A 120 -7.53 5.66 -13.21
CA THR A 120 -6.42 5.79 -12.26
C THR A 120 -5.10 5.87 -13.02
N VAL A 121 -4.25 6.82 -12.69
CA VAL A 121 -2.90 6.97 -13.26
C VAL A 121 -1.86 6.51 -12.26
N VAL A 122 -0.99 5.59 -12.65
CA VAL A 122 0.12 5.12 -11.82
C VAL A 122 1.43 5.66 -12.40
N ASP A 123 2.12 6.53 -11.65
CA ASP A 123 3.47 6.97 -12.00
C ASP A 123 4.50 5.93 -11.54
N THR A 124 5.31 5.45 -12.48
CA THR A 124 6.42 4.53 -12.18
C THR A 124 7.65 5.21 -11.59
N GLY A 125 7.60 6.54 -11.42
CA GLY A 125 8.66 7.36 -10.85
C GLY A 125 9.84 7.60 -11.81
N GLY A 126 10.50 8.74 -11.67
CA GLY A 126 11.86 8.95 -12.19
C GLY A 126 12.88 8.52 -11.13
N TRP A 127 13.83 7.65 -11.47
CA TRP A 127 14.77 7.10 -10.48
C TRP A 127 16.11 7.83 -10.55
N ASP A 128 16.59 8.25 -9.38
CA ASP A 128 17.93 8.78 -9.14
C ASP A 128 18.95 7.64 -8.96
N VAL A 129 20.19 7.97 -9.26
CA VAL A 129 21.20 7.07 -9.85
C VAL A 129 22.06 6.39 -8.77
N ASP A 130 22.29 5.08 -8.92
CA ASP A 130 23.57 4.50 -8.54
C ASP A 130 24.11 3.65 -9.69
N ALA A 131 25.34 3.97 -10.08
CA ALA A 131 25.99 3.52 -11.30
C ALA A 131 26.46 2.07 -11.18
N THR A 132 25.55 1.11 -11.37
CA THR A 132 25.80 -0.23 -11.93
C THR A 132 24.47 -1.01 -12.01
N GLY A 133 24.00 -1.31 -13.23
CA GLY A 133 22.79 -2.13 -13.44
C GLY A 133 21.49 -1.40 -13.82
N ILE A 134 21.59 -0.13 -14.26
CA ILE A 134 20.48 0.78 -14.58
C ILE A 134 19.39 0.16 -15.49
N HIS A 135 19.79 -0.63 -16.49
CA HIS A 135 18.89 -1.15 -17.52
C HIS A 135 17.87 -2.19 -17.01
N LEU A 136 18.32 -3.11 -16.16
CA LEU A 136 17.46 -4.18 -15.64
C LEU A 136 16.40 -3.65 -14.66
N ARG A 137 16.78 -2.72 -13.77
CA ARG A 137 15.87 -2.15 -12.77
C ARG A 137 14.73 -1.34 -13.39
N VAL A 138 15.00 -0.61 -14.47
CA VAL A 138 13.99 0.15 -15.22
C VAL A 138 12.98 -0.78 -15.89
N ALA A 139 13.45 -1.89 -16.46
CA ALA A 139 12.58 -2.88 -17.08
C ALA A 139 11.71 -3.62 -16.05
N GLU A 140 12.25 -3.96 -14.88
CA GLU A 140 11.51 -4.65 -13.80
C GLU A 140 10.39 -3.79 -13.21
N GLN A 141 10.63 -2.49 -13.00
CA GLN A 141 9.60 -1.58 -12.50
C GLN A 141 8.52 -1.30 -13.55
N ALA A 142 8.94 -1.16 -14.82
CA ALA A 142 8.02 -1.13 -15.94
C ALA A 142 7.17 -2.40 -16.00
N GLU A 143 7.75 -3.59 -15.75
CA GLU A 143 7.05 -4.87 -15.81
C GLU A 143 5.88 -4.92 -14.84
N VAL A 144 6.09 -4.58 -13.57
CA VAL A 144 5.02 -4.62 -12.57
C VAL A 144 3.96 -3.55 -12.82
N ALA A 145 4.35 -2.35 -13.24
CA ALA A 145 3.39 -1.29 -13.57
C ALA A 145 2.54 -1.65 -14.79
N VAL A 146 3.18 -2.24 -15.81
CA VAL A 146 2.50 -2.74 -16.99
C VAL A 146 1.59 -3.90 -16.61
N GLU A 147 2.01 -4.85 -15.76
CA GLU A 147 1.17 -5.96 -15.28
C GLU A 147 -0.12 -5.50 -14.62
N LEU A 148 -0.10 -4.38 -13.88
CA LEU A 148 -1.23 -3.88 -13.11
C LEU A 148 -2.11 -2.85 -13.84
N ALA A 149 -1.71 -2.39 -15.03
CA ALA A 149 -2.45 -1.36 -15.77
C ALA A 149 -3.26 -1.91 -16.94
N ASP A 150 -4.43 -1.37 -17.24
CA ASP A 150 -5.24 -1.70 -18.43
C ASP A 150 -4.63 -1.16 -19.72
N ALA A 151 -3.97 0.00 -19.65
CA ALA A 151 -3.25 0.59 -20.76
C ALA A 151 -1.97 1.27 -20.28
N VAL A 152 -1.04 1.52 -21.20
CA VAL A 152 0.26 2.11 -20.88
C VAL A 152 0.48 3.36 -21.73
N ILE A 153 0.83 4.47 -21.08
CA ILE A 153 1.44 5.61 -21.75
C ILE A 153 2.96 5.43 -21.68
N PHE A 154 3.58 5.13 -22.81
CA PHE A 154 5.02 5.02 -22.90
C PHE A 154 5.63 6.35 -23.34
N VAL A 155 6.35 7.01 -22.44
CA VAL A 155 6.92 8.34 -22.63
C VAL A 155 8.37 8.25 -23.09
N VAL A 156 8.65 8.84 -24.25
CA VAL A 156 9.99 8.96 -24.85
C VAL A 156 10.29 10.43 -25.08
N ASP A 157 11.54 10.83 -24.89
CA ASP A 157 12.02 12.17 -25.22
C ASP A 157 12.21 12.29 -26.74
N ALA A 158 11.42 13.13 -27.40
CA ALA A 158 11.46 13.31 -28.85
C ALA A 158 12.77 13.96 -29.33
N VAL A 159 13.44 14.76 -28.49
CA VAL A 159 14.70 15.44 -28.82
C VAL A 159 15.87 14.47 -28.80
N VAL A 160 15.86 13.53 -27.84
CA VAL A 160 16.90 12.49 -27.71
C VAL A 160 16.65 11.33 -28.68
N GLY A 161 15.39 11.01 -28.94
CA GLY A 161 15.00 9.84 -29.74
C GLY A 161 15.08 8.52 -28.95
N ALA A 162 14.86 7.41 -29.66
CA ALA A 162 14.88 6.07 -29.08
C ALA A 162 16.30 5.64 -28.67
N THR A 163 16.44 5.07 -27.47
CA THR A 163 17.71 4.54 -26.95
C THR A 163 17.58 3.07 -26.54
N ASP A 164 18.71 2.42 -26.23
CA ASP A 164 18.76 1.01 -25.82
C ASP A 164 17.88 0.66 -24.60
N THR A 165 17.71 1.57 -23.63
CA THR A 165 16.80 1.31 -22.49
C THR A 165 15.34 1.40 -22.94
N ASP A 166 15.02 2.27 -23.90
CA ASP A 166 13.66 2.38 -24.42
C ASP A 166 13.31 1.11 -25.20
N GLU A 167 14.26 0.56 -25.97
CA GLU A 167 14.08 -0.72 -26.65
C GLU A 167 13.80 -1.89 -25.68
N GLN A 168 14.42 -1.91 -24.51
CA GLN A 168 14.16 -2.95 -23.51
C GLN A 168 12.74 -2.87 -22.96
N VAL A 169 12.26 -1.64 -22.69
CA VAL A 169 10.86 -1.40 -22.29
C VAL A 169 9.91 -1.75 -23.43
N VAL A 170 10.24 -1.43 -24.68
CA VAL A 170 9.44 -1.81 -25.86
C VAL A 170 9.30 -3.34 -25.96
N ARG A 171 10.38 -4.10 -25.73
CA ARG A 171 10.31 -5.58 -25.72
C ARG A 171 9.38 -6.10 -24.63
N LEU A 172 9.39 -5.47 -23.46
CA LEU A 172 8.47 -5.79 -22.36
C LEU A 172 7.01 -5.48 -22.73
N LEU A 173 6.74 -4.27 -23.23
CA LEU A 173 5.41 -3.83 -23.64
C LEU A 173 4.82 -4.71 -24.75
N ARG A 174 5.63 -5.15 -25.72
CA ARG A 174 5.19 -6.09 -26.75
C ARG A 174 4.83 -7.46 -26.18
N ARG A 175 5.53 -7.93 -25.14
CA ARG A 175 5.23 -9.21 -24.48
C ARG A 175 3.99 -9.15 -23.61
N SER A 176 3.69 -8.00 -22.99
CA SER A 176 2.53 -7.85 -22.11
C SER A 176 1.21 -7.87 -22.88
N GLY A 177 1.23 -7.52 -24.18
CA GLY A 177 0.04 -7.51 -25.03
C GLY A 177 -0.96 -6.40 -24.69
N LYS A 178 -0.59 -5.46 -23.80
CA LYS A 178 -1.46 -4.38 -23.37
C LYS A 178 -1.48 -3.24 -24.40
N PRO A 179 -2.60 -2.50 -24.52
CA PRO A 179 -2.63 -1.30 -25.34
C PRO A 179 -1.58 -0.29 -24.89
N VAL A 180 -0.81 0.24 -25.84
CA VAL A 180 0.24 1.22 -25.58
C VAL A 180 -0.03 2.49 -26.39
N VAL A 181 -0.01 3.63 -25.72
CA VAL A 181 0.01 4.95 -26.34
C VAL A 181 1.42 5.51 -26.22
N LEU A 182 2.07 5.77 -27.35
CA LEU A 182 3.43 6.29 -27.40
C LEU A 182 3.42 7.82 -27.30
N ALA A 183 3.91 8.36 -26.19
CA ALA A 183 4.05 9.80 -25.96
C ALA A 183 5.45 10.27 -26.37
N ALA A 184 5.54 11.06 -27.44
CA ALA A 184 6.76 11.74 -27.85
C ALA A 184 6.85 13.10 -27.14
N ASN A 185 7.45 13.12 -25.96
CA ASN A 185 7.48 14.28 -25.09
C ASN A 185 8.58 15.29 -25.44
N LYS A 186 8.44 16.52 -24.94
CA LYS A 186 9.32 17.69 -25.20
C LYS A 186 9.21 18.25 -26.63
N VAL A 187 8.05 18.09 -27.26
CA VAL A 187 7.75 18.67 -28.57
C VAL A 187 7.14 20.06 -28.37
N ASP A 188 8.01 21.07 -28.27
CA ASP A 188 7.59 22.44 -27.92
C ASP A 188 7.18 23.27 -29.15
N ASP A 189 7.61 22.87 -30.35
CA ASP A 189 7.33 23.56 -31.61
C ASP A 189 6.94 22.61 -32.76
N GLN A 190 6.44 23.17 -33.86
CA GLN A 190 5.95 22.42 -35.03
C GLN A 190 7.06 21.71 -35.83
N ARG A 191 8.32 22.16 -35.71
CA ARG A 191 9.45 21.48 -36.35
C ARG A 191 9.78 20.18 -35.62
N MET A 192 9.74 20.21 -34.29
CA MET A 192 9.92 19.03 -33.44
C MET A 192 8.82 17.99 -33.63
N GLU A 193 7.59 18.38 -34.00
CA GLU A 193 6.53 17.45 -34.38
C GLU A 193 6.97 16.54 -35.55
N ALA A 194 7.60 17.12 -36.58
CA ALA A 194 8.14 16.34 -37.71
C ALA A 194 9.33 15.46 -37.31
N GLU A 195 10.17 15.92 -36.39
CA GLU A 195 11.34 15.18 -35.88
C GLU A 195 10.92 13.95 -35.04
N SER A 196 9.76 14.00 -34.39
CA SER A 196 9.20 12.88 -33.62
C SER A 196 8.85 11.65 -34.47
N ALA A 197 8.75 11.80 -35.80
CA ALA A 197 8.42 10.72 -36.73
C ALA A 197 9.43 9.56 -36.68
N VAL A 198 10.67 9.80 -36.23
CA VAL A 198 11.68 8.74 -36.05
C VAL A 198 11.22 7.65 -35.07
N LEU A 199 10.34 7.99 -34.12
CA LEU A 199 9.86 7.07 -33.08
C LEU A 199 8.91 5.99 -33.62
N TRP A 200 8.41 6.11 -34.86
CA TRP A 200 7.73 5.01 -35.55
C TRP A 200 8.58 3.74 -35.63
N SER A 201 9.91 3.88 -35.65
CA SER A 201 10.85 2.75 -35.62
C SER A 201 10.71 1.85 -34.39
N LEU A 202 10.15 2.35 -33.29
CA LEU A 202 9.85 1.57 -32.08
C LEU A 202 8.73 0.54 -32.30
N GLY A 203 7.94 0.67 -33.37
CA GLY A 203 6.87 -0.27 -33.72
C GLY A 203 5.82 -0.45 -32.63
N LEU A 204 5.43 0.64 -31.96
CA LEU A 204 4.37 0.70 -30.95
C LEU A 204 3.13 1.46 -31.45
N GLY A 205 3.05 1.74 -32.75
CA GLY A 205 1.98 2.57 -33.35
C GLY A 205 2.39 4.03 -33.51
N GLN A 206 1.39 4.91 -33.66
CA GLN A 206 1.60 6.34 -33.87
C GLN A 206 2.23 7.00 -32.63
N PRO A 207 3.36 7.72 -32.78
CA PRO A 207 3.85 8.61 -31.73
C PRO A 207 2.98 9.87 -31.66
N TRP A 208 2.49 10.17 -30.46
CA TRP A 208 1.72 11.37 -30.16
C TRP A 208 2.67 12.46 -29.64
N PRO A 209 2.93 13.54 -30.42
CA PRO A 209 3.78 14.63 -29.98
C PRO A 209 3.13 15.39 -28.82
N VAL A 210 3.85 15.52 -27.71
CA VAL A 210 3.36 16.21 -26.52
C VAL A 210 4.44 17.11 -25.95
N SER A 211 4.04 18.26 -25.42
CA SER A 211 4.86 19.03 -24.48
C SER A 211 4.16 19.00 -23.13
N ALA A 212 4.61 18.11 -22.26
CA ALA A 212 4.08 18.02 -20.91
C ALA A 212 4.24 19.32 -20.11
N LEU A 213 5.29 20.11 -20.42
CA LEU A 213 5.56 21.40 -19.76
C LEU A 213 4.61 22.51 -20.24
N HIS A 214 4.34 22.57 -21.55
CA HIS A 214 3.54 23.64 -22.15
C HIS A 214 2.09 23.26 -22.45
N GLY A 215 1.71 21.98 -22.25
CA GLY A 215 0.37 21.45 -22.49
C GLY A 215 0.01 21.24 -23.96
N ARG A 216 0.98 21.32 -24.88
CA ARG A 216 0.76 21.04 -26.31
C ARG A 216 0.51 19.54 -26.50
N GLY A 217 -0.51 19.17 -27.27
CA GLY A 217 -0.80 17.77 -27.63
C GLY A 217 -1.24 16.86 -26.47
N SER A 218 -1.43 17.41 -25.26
CA SER A 218 -1.85 16.61 -24.10
C SER A 218 -3.32 16.18 -24.17
N GLY A 219 -4.16 16.93 -24.90
CA GLY A 219 -5.55 16.51 -25.18
C GLY A 219 -5.57 15.34 -26.15
N ASP A 220 -4.84 15.46 -27.27
CA ASP A 220 -4.81 14.44 -28.32
C ASP A 220 -4.34 13.08 -27.80
N ILE A 221 -3.30 13.05 -26.95
CA ILE A 221 -2.83 11.80 -26.34
C ILE A 221 -3.83 11.21 -25.34
N LEU A 222 -4.57 12.06 -24.61
CA LEU A 222 -5.60 11.60 -23.68
C LEU A 222 -6.82 11.06 -24.42
N ASP A 223 -7.21 11.67 -25.55
CA ASP A 223 -8.25 11.14 -26.42
C ASP A 223 -7.83 9.79 -27.00
N ALA A 224 -6.61 9.67 -27.51
CA ALA A 224 -6.05 8.40 -27.99
C ALA A 224 -5.97 7.31 -26.90
N LEU A 225 -5.68 7.71 -25.66
CA LEU A 225 -5.73 6.82 -24.50
C LEU A 225 -7.15 6.32 -24.25
N LEU A 226 -8.14 7.21 -24.23
CA LEU A 226 -9.52 6.81 -23.99
C LEU A 226 -10.07 5.87 -25.08
N GLU A 227 -9.62 6.00 -26.32
CA GLU A 227 -10.00 5.08 -27.42
C GLU A 227 -9.58 3.63 -27.15
N VAL A 228 -8.45 3.42 -26.47
CA VAL A 228 -7.91 2.07 -26.19
C VAL A 228 -8.18 1.59 -24.77
N LEU A 229 -8.53 2.50 -23.86
CA LEU A 229 -8.82 2.19 -22.47
C LEU A 229 -10.20 1.54 -22.35
N PRO A 230 -10.36 0.39 -21.67
CA PRO A 230 -11.67 -0.22 -21.45
C PRO A 230 -12.52 0.64 -20.50
N GLU A 231 -13.85 0.52 -20.56
CA GLU A 231 -14.77 1.26 -19.68
C GLU A 231 -14.63 0.90 -18.20
N ARG A 232 -14.21 -0.33 -17.94
CA ARG A 232 -13.88 -0.85 -16.62
C ARG A 232 -12.55 -1.58 -16.68
N THR A 233 -11.83 -1.67 -15.58
CA THR A 233 -10.60 -2.46 -15.54
C THR A 233 -10.87 -3.91 -15.97
N THR A 234 -10.03 -4.41 -16.85
CA THR A 234 -9.99 -5.77 -17.39
C THR A 234 -8.83 -6.57 -16.81
N VAL A 235 -7.95 -5.92 -16.05
CA VAL A 235 -6.75 -6.50 -15.44
C VAL A 235 -7.08 -7.09 -14.07
N PRO A 236 -7.03 -8.42 -13.90
CA PRO A 236 -7.19 -9.05 -12.59
C PRO A 236 -6.07 -8.61 -11.65
N GLY A 237 -6.41 -8.19 -10.42
CA GLY A 237 -5.42 -7.74 -9.44
C GLY A 237 -5.02 -6.26 -9.52
N ALA A 238 -5.53 -5.51 -10.51
CA ALA A 238 -5.54 -4.05 -10.47
C ALA A 238 -6.57 -3.58 -9.43
N TYR A 239 -6.16 -3.57 -8.15
CA TYR A 239 -6.96 -3.06 -7.02
C TYR A 239 -8.45 -3.45 -6.98
N PRO A 240 -8.89 -4.71 -7.24
CA PRO A 240 -10.25 -5.07 -6.87
C PRO A 240 -10.34 -5.04 -5.33
N ARG A 241 -11.22 -4.19 -4.79
CA ARG A 241 -11.70 -4.29 -3.41
C ARG A 241 -12.88 -5.26 -3.39
N GLY A 242 -12.57 -6.55 -3.51
CA GLY A 242 -13.57 -7.63 -3.52
C GLY A 242 -12.91 -8.98 -3.83
N GLY A 243 -13.39 -10.05 -3.19
CA GLY A 243 -12.85 -11.41 -3.32
C GLY A 243 -11.90 -11.83 -2.18
N PRO A 244 -11.25 -13.01 -2.29
CA PRO A 244 -10.33 -13.54 -1.27
C PRO A 244 -9.21 -12.57 -0.89
N ARG A 245 -9.00 -12.34 0.41
CA ARG A 245 -7.94 -11.46 0.93
C ARG A 245 -6.56 -11.93 0.48
N ARG A 246 -5.67 -10.97 0.18
CA ARG A 246 -4.37 -11.23 -0.45
C ARG A 246 -3.27 -11.40 0.59
N VAL A 247 -2.63 -12.55 0.58
CA VAL A 247 -1.62 -12.96 1.57
C VAL A 247 -0.27 -13.19 0.89
N ALA A 248 0.78 -12.51 1.36
CA ALA A 248 2.16 -12.83 0.97
C ALA A 248 2.82 -13.76 2.00
N LEU A 249 3.51 -14.80 1.53
CA LEU A 249 4.39 -15.63 2.37
C LEU A 249 5.84 -15.19 2.20
N VAL A 250 6.41 -14.55 3.22
CA VAL A 250 7.75 -13.97 3.18
C VAL A 250 8.64 -14.56 4.28
N GLY A 251 9.96 -14.35 4.19
CA GLY A 251 10.94 -14.88 5.14
C GLY A 251 12.25 -15.29 4.45
N ARG A 252 13.27 -15.62 5.24
CA ARG A 252 14.58 -16.07 4.72
C ARG A 252 14.51 -17.35 3.89
N PRO A 253 15.51 -17.66 3.05
CA PRO A 253 15.62 -18.99 2.43
C PRO A 253 15.50 -20.12 3.47
N ASN A 254 14.91 -21.25 3.09
CA ASN A 254 14.82 -22.49 3.89
C ASN A 254 14.02 -22.44 5.21
N VAL A 255 13.41 -21.31 5.58
CA VAL A 255 12.53 -21.20 6.77
C VAL A 255 11.23 -22.00 6.69
N GLY A 256 10.96 -22.68 5.55
CA GLY A 256 9.79 -23.55 5.37
C GLY A 256 8.59 -22.93 4.64
N LYS A 257 8.78 -21.82 3.91
CA LYS A 257 7.73 -21.22 3.04
C LYS A 257 7.09 -22.22 2.06
N SER A 258 7.92 -22.97 1.32
CA SER A 258 7.42 -23.95 0.35
C SER A 258 6.71 -25.12 1.04
N SER A 259 7.20 -25.56 2.20
CA SER A 259 6.53 -26.60 3.00
C SER A 259 5.16 -26.14 3.48
N LEU A 260 5.05 -24.88 3.93
CA LEU A 260 3.78 -24.30 4.37
C LEU A 260 2.82 -24.17 3.19
N LEU A 261 3.26 -23.58 2.07
CA LEU A 261 2.44 -23.44 0.88
C LEU A 261 1.97 -24.80 0.35
N ASN A 262 2.84 -25.81 0.29
CA ASN A 262 2.46 -27.15 -0.16
C ASN A 262 1.44 -27.80 0.76
N ARG A 263 1.53 -27.58 2.08
CA ARG A 263 0.49 -28.07 3.00
C ARG A 263 -0.82 -27.34 2.76
N LEU A 264 -0.78 -26.02 2.69
CA LEU A 264 -1.94 -25.18 2.47
C LEU A 264 -2.63 -25.57 1.15
N ALA A 265 -1.86 -25.78 0.08
CA ALA A 265 -2.37 -26.23 -1.22
C ALA A 265 -2.82 -27.70 -1.24
N GLY A 266 -2.45 -28.51 -0.25
CA GLY A 266 -2.85 -29.90 -0.11
C GLY A 266 -4.11 -30.10 0.76
N ALA A 267 -4.49 -29.09 1.55
CA ALA A 267 -5.76 -29.02 2.24
C ALA A 267 -6.79 -28.38 1.30
N GLU A 268 -7.70 -29.20 0.76
CA GLU A 268 -8.91 -28.79 0.04
C GLU A 268 -8.72 -27.58 -0.90
N ARG A 269 -8.13 -27.84 -2.08
CA ARG A 269 -8.18 -26.87 -3.18
C ARG A 269 -9.63 -26.60 -3.55
N VAL A 270 -10.03 -25.33 -3.52
CA VAL A 270 -11.25 -24.92 -4.19
C VAL A 270 -10.99 -25.04 -5.69
N VAL A 271 -11.60 -26.04 -6.33
CA VAL A 271 -11.79 -26.03 -7.77
C VAL A 271 -12.84 -24.95 -8.02
N VAL A 272 -12.39 -23.74 -8.34
CA VAL A 272 -13.32 -22.66 -8.66
C VAL A 272 -13.80 -22.86 -10.09
N ASP A 273 -14.95 -23.50 -10.25
CA ASP A 273 -15.81 -23.26 -11.40
C ASP A 273 -16.61 -21.97 -11.11
N ASP A 274 -16.53 -21.01 -12.04
CA ASP A 274 -17.48 -19.90 -12.22
C ASP A 274 -17.70 -18.87 -11.09
N VAL A 275 -16.66 -18.46 -10.36
CA VAL A 275 -16.72 -17.14 -9.67
C VAL A 275 -16.46 -16.05 -10.71
N ALA A 276 -17.47 -15.22 -11.01
CA ALA A 276 -17.37 -14.11 -11.96
C ALA A 276 -16.15 -13.22 -11.63
N GLY A 277 -15.28 -12.99 -12.62
CA GLY A 277 -14.02 -12.23 -12.47
C GLY A 277 -12.75 -13.09 -12.37
N THR A 278 -12.85 -14.42 -12.52
CA THR A 278 -11.68 -15.33 -12.45
C THR A 278 -11.08 -15.63 -13.83
N THR A 279 -10.25 -14.71 -14.35
CA THR A 279 -9.39 -15.01 -15.50
C THR A 279 -7.95 -15.26 -15.06
N ARG A 280 -7.59 -16.55 -15.00
CA ARG A 280 -6.26 -17.14 -15.24
C ARG A 280 -5.04 -16.21 -15.07
N ASP A 281 -4.66 -15.92 -13.83
CA ASP A 281 -3.26 -15.66 -13.51
C ASP A 281 -2.60 -16.97 -13.06
N PRO A 282 -1.62 -17.53 -13.80
CA PRO A 282 -0.99 -18.81 -13.47
C PRO A 282 -0.01 -18.75 -12.26
N VAL A 283 -0.02 -17.67 -11.46
CA VAL A 283 1.01 -17.37 -10.45
C VAL A 283 0.48 -17.25 -9.02
N ASP A 284 -0.80 -16.92 -8.82
CA ASP A 284 -1.41 -16.78 -7.50
C ASP A 284 -2.26 -18.02 -7.17
N GLU A 285 -2.20 -18.49 -5.91
CA GLU A 285 -2.94 -19.69 -5.49
C GLU A 285 -4.11 -19.31 -4.58
N LEU A 286 -5.30 -19.81 -4.93
CA LEU A 286 -6.45 -19.79 -4.05
C LEU A 286 -6.38 -20.99 -3.11
N VAL A 287 -6.42 -20.72 -1.81
CA VAL A 287 -6.29 -21.72 -0.76
C VAL A 287 -7.48 -21.56 0.19
N GLU A 288 -8.19 -22.65 0.44
CA GLU A 288 -9.14 -22.70 1.55
C GLU A 288 -8.39 -22.96 2.86
N LEU A 289 -8.49 -22.04 3.80
CA LEU A 289 -7.88 -22.15 5.11
C LEU A 289 -8.86 -21.69 6.17
N GLY A 290 -9.23 -22.61 7.08
CA GLY A 290 -10.19 -22.36 8.14
C GLY A 290 -11.59 -22.02 7.63
N GLY A 291 -12.03 -22.65 6.53
CA GLY A 291 -13.34 -22.41 5.92
C GLY A 291 -13.48 -21.08 5.17
N ARG A 292 -12.36 -20.39 4.91
CA ARG A 292 -12.31 -19.16 4.10
C ARG A 292 -11.30 -19.31 2.98
N VAL A 293 -11.61 -18.70 1.85
CA VAL A 293 -10.72 -18.67 0.69
C VAL A 293 -9.77 -17.49 0.81
N TRP A 294 -8.48 -17.75 0.63
CA TRP A 294 -7.39 -16.77 0.66
C TRP A 294 -6.66 -16.79 -0.68
N ARG A 295 -6.20 -15.63 -1.15
CA ARG A 295 -5.34 -15.53 -2.34
C ARG A 295 -3.89 -15.36 -1.91
N PHE A 296 -3.08 -16.38 -2.11
CA PHE A 296 -1.65 -16.32 -1.89
C PHE A 296 -0.96 -15.73 -3.12
N VAL A 297 -0.29 -14.58 -2.94
CA VAL A 297 0.37 -13.86 -4.04
C VAL A 297 1.82 -14.32 -4.26
N ASP A 298 2.27 -14.29 -5.52
CA ASP A 298 3.65 -14.60 -5.95
C ASP A 298 4.15 -16.01 -5.51
N THR A 299 3.30 -17.02 -5.69
CA THR A 299 3.62 -18.41 -5.30
C THR A 299 4.59 -19.11 -6.25
N ALA A 300 4.72 -18.64 -7.49
CA ALA A 300 5.65 -19.20 -8.49
C ALA A 300 7.12 -19.09 -8.06
N GLY A 301 7.49 -18.04 -7.32
CA GLY A 301 8.82 -17.88 -6.72
C GLY A 301 9.14 -18.91 -5.62
N ILE A 302 8.10 -19.37 -4.89
CA ILE A 302 8.20 -20.37 -3.83
C ILE A 302 8.39 -21.79 -4.43
N ARG A 303 7.74 -22.08 -5.57
CA ARG A 303 7.83 -23.38 -6.27
C ARG A 303 9.15 -23.55 -7.05
N ARG A 304 9.66 -22.51 -7.71
CA ARG A 304 10.94 -22.58 -8.48
C ARG A 304 12.17 -22.90 -7.61
N ARG A 305 12.13 -22.59 -6.30
CA ARG A 305 13.23 -22.86 -5.35
C ARG A 305 13.48 -24.35 -5.07
N VAL A 306 12.58 -25.25 -5.49
CA VAL A 306 12.82 -26.71 -5.40
C VAL A 306 13.94 -27.16 -6.35
N HIS A 307 14.29 -26.37 -7.39
CA HIS A 307 15.18 -26.84 -8.46
C HIS A 307 16.48 -26.04 -8.71
N GLN A 308 16.76 -24.93 -8.03
CA GLN A 308 18.00 -24.17 -8.26
C GLN A 308 18.64 -23.67 -6.96
N THR A 309 19.84 -24.16 -6.66
CA THR A 309 20.50 -24.04 -5.34
C THR A 309 21.64 -23.01 -5.29
N ARG A 310 21.95 -22.20 -6.31
CA ARG A 310 23.08 -21.25 -6.20
C ARG A 310 22.87 -19.90 -6.91
N GLY A 311 23.15 -18.81 -6.18
CA GLY A 311 23.39 -17.47 -6.72
C GLY A 311 22.21 -16.47 -6.72
N ALA A 312 21.34 -16.46 -5.70
CA ALA A 312 20.02 -15.83 -5.79
C ALA A 312 19.60 -14.90 -4.65
N ASP A 313 20.54 -14.17 -4.01
CA ASP A 313 20.18 -13.27 -2.90
C ASP A 313 19.53 -11.95 -3.37
N PHE A 314 20.00 -11.37 -4.49
CA PHE A 314 19.43 -10.14 -5.05
C PHE A 314 18.03 -10.34 -5.66
N TYR A 315 17.80 -11.47 -6.35
CA TYR A 315 16.49 -11.81 -6.90
C TYR A 315 15.47 -12.24 -5.83
N ALA A 316 15.93 -12.60 -4.62
CA ALA A 316 15.05 -12.92 -3.51
C ALA A 316 14.42 -11.67 -2.88
N SER A 317 15.18 -10.57 -2.74
CA SER A 317 14.68 -9.32 -2.17
C SER A 317 13.70 -8.61 -3.10
N LEU A 318 13.98 -8.59 -4.41
CA LEU A 318 13.09 -7.96 -5.42
C LEU A 318 11.71 -8.62 -5.49
N ARG A 319 11.65 -9.96 -5.45
CA ARG A 319 10.38 -10.69 -5.43
C ARG A 319 9.58 -10.47 -4.15
N THR A 320 10.28 -10.32 -3.02
CA THR A 320 9.63 -10.03 -1.74
C THR A 320 8.89 -8.70 -1.82
N GLN A 321 9.49 -7.68 -2.45
CA GLN A 321 8.85 -6.39 -2.65
C GLN A 321 7.62 -6.47 -3.55
N THR A 322 7.70 -7.13 -4.70
CA THR A 322 6.53 -7.31 -5.59
C THR A 322 5.38 -8.07 -4.92
N ALA A 323 5.71 -9.10 -4.13
CA ALA A 323 4.70 -9.84 -3.36
C ALA A 323 4.02 -8.94 -2.31
N LEU A 324 4.80 -8.10 -1.61
CA LEU A 324 4.26 -7.16 -0.61
C LEU A 324 3.44 -6.03 -1.24
N GLU A 325 3.76 -5.59 -2.46
CA GLU A 325 2.94 -4.61 -3.20
C GLU A 325 1.55 -5.16 -3.55
N LYS A 326 1.45 -6.46 -3.85
CA LYS A 326 0.19 -7.15 -4.20
C LYS A 326 -0.61 -7.62 -2.97
N ALA A 327 0.03 -7.76 -1.82
CA ALA A 327 -0.59 -8.30 -0.61
C ALA A 327 -1.25 -7.23 0.26
N GLU A 328 -2.21 -7.66 1.06
CA GLU A 328 -2.81 -6.84 2.13
C GLU A 328 -2.19 -7.21 3.49
N VAL A 329 -1.89 -8.50 3.67
CA VAL A 329 -1.23 -9.04 4.85
C VAL A 329 -0.05 -9.92 4.44
N ALA A 330 1.04 -9.80 5.17
CA ALA A 330 2.21 -10.65 5.02
C ALA A 330 2.36 -11.58 6.22
N VAL A 331 2.57 -12.87 5.95
CA VAL A 331 2.99 -13.85 6.95
C VAL A 331 4.50 -14.02 6.82
N VAL A 332 5.23 -13.51 7.81
CA VAL A 332 6.69 -13.67 7.88
C VAL A 332 7.00 -14.97 8.60
N LEU A 333 7.58 -15.93 7.88
CA LEU A 333 8.03 -17.20 8.46
C LEU A 333 9.42 -17.05 9.05
N VAL A 334 9.54 -17.43 10.31
CA VAL A 334 10.79 -17.49 11.08
C VAL A 334 11.08 -18.94 11.45
N ASP A 335 12.30 -19.39 11.23
CA ASP A 335 12.75 -20.71 11.68
C ASP A 335 13.17 -20.66 13.14
N VAL A 336 12.47 -21.38 14.02
CA VAL A 336 12.77 -21.37 15.47
C VAL A 336 13.95 -22.25 15.87
N SER A 337 14.38 -23.15 14.98
CA SER A 337 15.53 -24.03 15.25
C SER A 337 16.87 -23.30 15.13
N GLU A 338 16.87 -22.12 14.51
CA GLU A 338 18.04 -21.26 14.36
C GLU A 338 17.86 -19.96 15.17
N PRO A 339 18.96 -19.27 15.54
CA PRO A 339 18.91 -17.90 16.05
C PRO A 339 18.28 -16.93 15.05
N LEU A 340 17.55 -15.92 15.56
CA LEU A 340 17.12 -14.80 14.74
C LEU A 340 18.32 -14.10 14.10
N THR A 341 18.20 -13.82 12.81
CA THR A 341 19.26 -13.17 12.02
C THR A 341 18.85 -11.76 11.59
N GLU A 342 19.82 -10.93 11.20
CA GLU A 342 19.54 -9.60 10.64
C GLU A 342 18.61 -9.65 9.42
N GLN A 343 18.67 -10.74 8.64
CA GLN A 343 17.82 -10.88 7.46
C GLN A 343 16.36 -11.19 7.85
N ASP A 344 16.09 -11.84 9.00
CA ASP A 344 14.72 -11.96 9.52
C ASP A 344 14.14 -10.59 9.88
N VAL A 345 14.92 -9.80 10.63
CA VAL A 345 14.54 -8.43 11.03
C VAL A 345 14.32 -7.55 9.81
N ARG A 346 15.17 -7.65 8.80
CA ARG A 346 15.03 -6.90 7.54
C ARG A 346 13.75 -7.25 6.79
N VAL A 347 13.38 -8.53 6.71
CA VAL A 347 12.12 -8.94 6.05
C VAL A 347 10.91 -8.39 6.82
N VAL A 348 10.93 -8.46 8.15
CA VAL A 348 9.87 -7.86 8.98
C VAL A 348 9.75 -6.36 8.72
N GLN A 349 10.88 -5.64 8.69
CA GLN A 349 10.89 -4.21 8.43
C GLN A 349 10.34 -3.88 7.04
N GLN A 350 10.66 -4.67 6.01
CA GLN A 350 10.10 -4.50 4.66
C GLN A 350 8.57 -4.59 4.63
N VAL A 351 7.95 -5.43 5.48
CA VAL A 351 6.48 -5.51 5.59
C VAL A 351 5.92 -4.22 6.20
N VAL A 352 6.56 -3.75 7.29
CA VAL A 352 6.15 -2.52 8.00
C VAL A 352 6.30 -1.31 7.10
N ASP A 353 7.42 -1.19 6.39
CA ASP A 353 7.71 -0.09 5.46
C ASP A 353 6.75 -0.10 4.27
N ALA A 354 6.30 -1.29 3.83
CA ALA A 354 5.28 -1.43 2.79
C ALA A 354 3.84 -1.15 3.30
N GLY A 355 3.68 -0.79 4.58
CA GLY A 355 2.38 -0.47 5.18
C GLY A 355 1.41 -1.66 5.22
N ARG A 356 1.90 -2.90 5.18
CA ARG A 356 1.04 -4.10 5.15
C ARG A 356 0.79 -4.64 6.55
N ALA A 357 -0.36 -5.29 6.72
CA ALA A 357 -0.63 -6.06 7.92
C ALA A 357 0.42 -7.18 8.09
N LEU A 358 0.76 -7.52 9.32
CA LEU A 358 1.88 -8.40 9.64
C LEU A 358 1.46 -9.51 10.62
N VAL A 359 1.74 -10.76 10.23
CA VAL A 359 1.66 -11.94 11.10
C VAL A 359 3.03 -12.60 11.16
N LEU A 360 3.53 -12.88 12.37
CA LEU A 360 4.77 -13.60 12.59
C LEU A 360 4.48 -15.09 12.78
N ALA A 361 4.93 -15.92 11.84
CA ALA A 361 4.77 -17.37 11.89
C ALA A 361 6.09 -18.05 12.31
N PHE A 362 6.17 -18.45 13.58
CA PHE A 362 7.30 -19.19 14.13
C PHE A 362 7.18 -20.66 13.74
N ASN A 363 7.92 -21.04 12.70
CA ASN A 363 7.87 -22.32 12.03
C ASN A 363 8.93 -23.31 12.55
N LYS A 364 8.69 -24.60 12.33
CA LYS A 364 9.45 -25.73 12.90
C LYS A 364 9.32 -25.85 14.42
N TRP A 365 8.18 -25.46 14.97
CA TRP A 365 7.92 -25.55 16.40
C TRP A 365 8.01 -26.97 16.97
N ASP A 366 7.90 -27.99 16.12
CA ASP A 366 8.10 -29.40 16.47
C ASP A 366 9.55 -29.76 16.82
N THR A 367 10.53 -28.94 16.44
CA THR A 367 11.96 -29.19 16.71
C THR A 367 12.49 -28.44 17.93
N LEU A 368 11.64 -27.68 18.63
CA LEU A 368 12.05 -26.80 19.72
C LEU A 368 12.18 -27.58 21.04
N ASP A 369 13.29 -27.40 21.74
CA ASP A 369 13.48 -27.83 23.12
C ASP A 369 13.35 -26.66 24.12
N GLU A 370 13.33 -26.95 25.42
CA GLU A 370 13.13 -25.94 26.48
C GLU A 370 14.24 -24.88 26.49
N GLU A 371 15.49 -25.29 26.23
CA GLU A 371 16.63 -24.40 26.19
C GLU A 371 16.53 -23.42 25.01
N ARG A 372 16.27 -23.93 23.79
CA ARG A 372 16.09 -23.10 22.61
C ARG A 372 14.89 -22.18 22.73
N GLN A 373 13.78 -22.65 23.33
CA GLN A 373 12.61 -21.82 23.57
C GLN A 373 12.95 -20.60 24.43
N HIS A 374 13.72 -20.79 25.50
CA HIS A 374 14.15 -19.71 26.38
C HIS A 374 15.04 -18.67 25.68
N PHE A 375 15.95 -19.13 24.80
CA PHE A 375 16.75 -18.21 23.99
C PHE A 375 15.92 -17.48 22.93
N LEU A 376 14.99 -18.17 22.29
CA LEU A 376 14.11 -17.58 21.29
C LEU A 376 13.28 -16.41 21.86
N GLU A 377 12.70 -16.56 23.05
CA GLU A 377 11.93 -15.46 23.66
C GLU A 377 12.78 -14.21 23.89
N ARG A 378 14.03 -14.38 24.35
CA ARG A 378 14.97 -13.26 24.52
C ARG A 378 15.36 -12.61 23.20
N GLU A 379 15.54 -13.41 22.15
CA GLU A 379 15.81 -12.91 20.81
C GLU A 379 14.61 -12.11 20.27
N ILE A 380 13.38 -12.58 20.48
CA ILE A 380 12.17 -11.87 20.08
C ILE A 380 12.03 -10.55 20.84
N GLU A 381 12.23 -10.55 22.15
CA GLU A 381 12.19 -9.33 22.97
C GLU A 381 13.27 -8.32 22.59
N ARG A 382 14.43 -8.78 22.12
CA ARG A 382 15.53 -7.90 21.73
C ARG A 382 15.39 -7.38 20.30
N ASP A 383 15.09 -8.26 19.36
CA ASP A 383 15.24 -8.00 17.92
C ASP A 383 13.91 -7.70 17.22
N LEU A 384 12.76 -8.05 17.83
CA LEU A 384 11.42 -7.87 17.26
C LEU A 384 10.51 -7.00 18.17
N ALA A 385 11.05 -6.31 19.16
CA ALA A 385 10.27 -5.44 20.06
C ALA A 385 9.45 -4.37 19.33
N GLN A 386 10.00 -3.83 18.23
CA GLN A 386 9.34 -2.82 17.40
C GLN A 386 8.06 -3.32 16.71
N VAL A 387 7.90 -4.63 16.57
CA VAL A 387 6.69 -5.28 16.03
C VAL A 387 5.99 -6.16 17.05
N ALA A 388 6.12 -5.84 18.35
CA ALA A 388 5.44 -6.59 19.41
C ALA A 388 3.91 -6.60 19.28
N TRP A 389 3.36 -5.64 18.53
CA TRP A 389 1.93 -5.55 18.16
C TRP A 389 1.49 -6.59 17.12
N ALA A 390 2.42 -7.31 16.46
CA ALA A 390 2.09 -8.29 15.43
C ALA A 390 1.75 -9.65 16.07
N PRO A 391 0.63 -10.30 15.67
CA PRO A 391 0.28 -11.64 16.14
C PRO A 391 1.39 -12.65 15.89
N ARG A 392 1.67 -13.48 16.90
CA ARG A 392 2.65 -14.57 16.84
C ARG A 392 1.92 -15.90 16.76
N VAL A 393 2.22 -16.68 15.73
CA VAL A 393 1.62 -18.01 15.54
C VAL A 393 2.71 -19.06 15.45
N ASN A 394 2.71 -19.98 16.41
CA ASN A 394 3.67 -21.08 16.49
C ASN A 394 3.13 -22.27 15.68
N ILE A 395 3.81 -22.61 14.58
CA ILE A 395 3.38 -23.60 13.61
C ILE A 395 4.46 -24.63 13.29
N SER A 396 4.04 -25.74 12.68
CA SER A 396 4.96 -26.65 12.00
C SER A 396 4.49 -26.93 10.59
N ALA A 397 5.17 -26.34 9.62
CA ALA A 397 4.96 -26.51 8.18
C ALA A 397 5.29 -27.91 7.66
N THR A 398 5.80 -28.83 8.50
CA THR A 398 6.02 -30.25 8.13
C THR A 398 5.01 -31.21 8.76
N THR A 399 4.49 -30.89 9.96
CA THR A 399 3.50 -31.76 10.64
C THR A 399 2.04 -31.30 10.48
N GLY A 400 1.82 -30.01 10.21
CA GLY A 400 0.48 -29.41 10.12
C GLY A 400 0.04 -28.77 11.41
N ARG A 401 0.83 -28.92 12.48
CA ARG A 401 0.51 -28.37 13.80
C ARG A 401 0.23 -26.88 13.70
N HIS A 402 -0.96 -26.51 14.20
CA HIS A 402 -1.43 -25.14 14.38
C HIS A 402 -1.51 -24.27 13.13
N VAL A 403 -1.40 -24.82 11.92
CA VAL A 403 -1.50 -24.01 10.69
C VAL A 403 -2.85 -23.28 10.58
N ALA A 404 -3.94 -23.89 11.05
CA ALA A 404 -5.26 -23.26 11.11
C ALA A 404 -5.31 -22.02 12.02
N LYS A 405 -4.41 -21.89 13.01
CA LYS A 405 -4.33 -20.70 13.88
C LYS A 405 -3.82 -19.45 13.16
N LEU A 406 -3.32 -19.59 11.93
CA LEU A 406 -3.01 -18.44 11.08
C LEU A 406 -4.28 -17.65 10.73
N VAL A 407 -5.45 -18.29 10.63
CA VAL A 407 -6.69 -17.63 10.20
C VAL A 407 -7.12 -16.53 11.16
N PRO A 408 -7.30 -16.78 12.48
CA PRO A 408 -7.62 -15.71 13.42
C PRO A 408 -6.57 -14.59 13.41
N ALA A 409 -5.29 -14.93 13.30
CA ALA A 409 -4.22 -13.92 13.27
C ALA A 409 -4.30 -13.04 12.01
N LEU A 410 -4.56 -13.63 10.84
CA LEU A 410 -4.76 -12.91 9.58
C LEU A 410 -5.99 -11.99 9.67
N GLU A 411 -7.10 -12.51 10.18
CA GLU A 411 -8.35 -11.76 10.32
C GLU A 411 -8.22 -10.58 11.28
N THR A 412 -7.63 -10.78 12.46
CA THR A 412 -7.35 -9.71 13.42
C THR A 412 -6.45 -8.65 12.78
N SER A 413 -5.39 -9.07 12.09
CA SER A 413 -4.45 -8.14 11.47
C SER A 413 -5.10 -7.31 10.36
N LEU A 414 -5.93 -7.94 9.52
CA LEU A 414 -6.64 -7.27 8.44
C LEU A 414 -7.76 -6.36 8.97
N ALA A 415 -8.51 -6.79 9.98
CA ALA A 415 -9.53 -5.96 10.62
C ALA A 415 -8.91 -4.70 11.25
N SER A 416 -7.78 -4.85 11.92
CA SER A 416 -6.98 -3.72 12.42
C SER A 416 -6.47 -2.81 11.31
N TRP A 417 -6.04 -3.39 10.18
CA TRP A 417 -5.57 -2.68 9.00
C TRP A 417 -6.70 -2.05 8.17
N ASP A 418 -7.96 -2.41 8.41
CA ASP A 418 -9.13 -1.77 7.80
C ASP A 418 -9.76 -0.73 8.74
N ARG A 419 -9.28 -0.61 9.99
CA ARG A 419 -9.99 0.09 11.06
C ARG A 419 -9.96 1.61 10.87
N ARG A 420 -11.15 2.22 10.88
CA ARG A 420 -11.39 3.66 10.97
C ARG A 420 -11.70 4.08 12.41
N VAL A 421 -11.10 5.18 12.85
CA VAL A 421 -11.34 5.84 14.12
C VAL A 421 -12.03 7.17 13.84
N PRO A 422 -13.22 7.43 14.41
CA PRO A 422 -13.89 8.71 14.25
C PRO A 422 -13.02 9.89 14.70
N THR A 423 -12.98 10.94 13.89
CA THR A 423 -12.17 12.14 14.16
C THR A 423 -12.53 12.79 15.49
N SER A 424 -13.81 12.77 15.89
CA SER A 424 -14.26 13.27 17.19
C SER A 424 -13.61 12.53 18.35
N ARG A 425 -13.76 11.21 18.37
CA ARG A 425 -13.18 10.32 19.39
C ARG A 425 -11.65 10.42 19.44
N LEU A 426 -10.99 10.52 18.28
CA LEU A 426 -9.54 10.70 18.20
C LEU A 426 -9.08 11.99 18.89
N ASN A 427 -9.76 13.12 18.64
CA ASN A 427 -9.38 14.41 19.22
C ASN A 427 -9.67 14.49 20.72
N ALA A 428 -10.78 13.92 21.18
CA ALA A 428 -11.09 13.79 22.61
C ALA A 428 -9.97 13.01 23.32
N PHE A 429 -9.64 11.83 22.81
CA PHE A 429 -8.56 10.99 23.32
C PHE A 429 -7.20 11.70 23.36
N LEU A 430 -6.80 12.36 22.25
CA LEU A 430 -5.53 13.08 22.20
C LEU A 430 -5.49 14.26 23.17
N GLY A 431 -6.63 14.92 23.40
CA GLY A 431 -6.78 15.96 24.42
C GLY A 431 -6.49 15.44 25.82
N GLU A 432 -7.08 14.31 26.20
CA GLU A 432 -6.85 13.65 27.49
C GLU A 432 -5.40 13.20 27.66
N VAL A 433 -4.82 12.56 26.63
CA VAL A 433 -3.43 12.11 26.63
C VAL A 433 -2.47 13.28 26.77
N ALA A 434 -2.69 14.38 26.05
CA ALA A 434 -1.85 15.57 26.12
C ALA A 434 -2.00 16.30 27.46
N ALA A 435 -3.17 16.26 28.10
CA ALA A 435 -3.38 16.83 29.42
C ALA A 435 -2.68 16.02 30.52
N ALA A 436 -2.76 14.69 30.46
CA ALA A 436 -2.12 13.79 31.42
C ALA A 436 -0.59 13.73 31.25
N HIS A 437 -0.12 13.73 30.00
CA HIS A 437 1.29 13.65 29.66
C HIS A 437 1.66 14.74 28.63
N PRO A 438 1.86 15.99 29.07
CA PRO A 438 2.16 17.09 28.16
C PRO A 438 3.50 16.91 27.42
N HIS A 439 3.58 17.42 26.19
CA HIS A 439 4.82 17.37 25.41
C HIS A 439 5.96 18.10 26.13
N PRO A 440 7.21 17.59 26.15
CA PRO A 440 8.35 18.30 26.74
C PRO A 440 8.54 19.71 26.16
N VAL A 441 8.91 20.67 27.02
CA VAL A 441 9.20 22.04 26.58
C VAL A 441 10.63 22.12 26.06
N ARG A 442 10.82 22.52 24.80
CA ARG A 442 12.13 22.90 24.24
C ARG A 442 12.03 24.26 23.55
N GLY A 443 13.05 25.11 23.74
CA GLY A 443 13.07 26.45 23.13
C GLY A 443 12.05 27.45 23.69
N GLY A 444 11.59 27.24 24.93
CA GLY A 444 10.76 28.20 25.66
C GLY A 444 9.26 28.19 25.37
N LYS A 445 8.79 27.43 24.36
CA LYS A 445 7.36 27.21 24.09
C LYS A 445 7.05 25.72 23.98
N GLN A 446 5.95 25.31 24.60
CA GLN A 446 5.46 23.94 24.52
C GLN A 446 4.68 23.73 23.23
N PRO A 447 5.04 22.75 22.38
CA PRO A 447 4.21 22.33 21.26
C PRO A 447 2.85 21.82 21.75
N ARG A 448 1.77 22.21 21.06
CA ARG A 448 0.41 21.75 21.35
C ARG A 448 -0.14 20.98 20.16
N ILE A 449 -0.87 19.91 20.44
CA ILE A 449 -1.72 19.26 19.46
C ILE A 449 -2.93 20.18 19.26
N LEU A 450 -3.16 20.59 18.02
CA LEU A 450 -4.26 21.48 17.64
C LEU A 450 -5.46 20.67 17.18
N PHE A 451 -5.19 19.64 16.38
CA PHE A 451 -6.20 18.77 15.78
C PHE A 451 -5.50 17.51 15.27
N ALA A 452 -6.24 16.41 15.13
CA ALA A 452 -5.79 15.24 14.40
C ALA A 452 -6.93 14.62 13.59
N THR A 453 -6.58 13.93 12.50
CA THR A 453 -7.51 13.08 11.77
C THR A 453 -6.82 11.77 11.38
N GLN A 454 -7.60 10.71 11.19
CA GLN A 454 -7.11 9.51 10.54
C GLN A 454 -7.31 9.67 9.02
N ALA A 455 -6.22 9.95 8.34
CA ALA A 455 -6.20 10.31 6.93
C ALA A 455 -6.27 9.11 5.98
N ASP A 456 -5.85 7.93 6.46
CA ASP A 456 -5.95 6.65 5.75
C ASP A 456 -6.16 5.50 6.76
N THR A 457 -6.73 4.39 6.28
CA THR A 457 -6.95 3.15 7.04
C THR A 457 -5.95 2.07 6.66
N ARG A 458 -5.34 2.10 5.47
CA ARG A 458 -4.64 0.94 4.87
C ARG A 458 -3.18 1.24 4.48
N PRO A 459 -2.28 1.50 5.44
CA PRO A 459 -2.43 1.28 6.89
C PRO A 459 -3.03 2.49 7.65
N PRO A 460 -3.41 2.32 8.94
CA PRO A 460 -3.94 3.39 9.76
C PRO A 460 -2.95 4.56 9.87
N LYS A 461 -3.28 5.68 9.23
CA LYS A 461 -2.43 6.86 9.14
C LYS A 461 -3.06 8.04 9.84
N PHE A 462 -2.44 8.49 10.91
CA PHE A 462 -2.88 9.62 11.71
C PHE A 462 -2.07 10.86 11.34
N VAL A 463 -2.75 11.94 10.96
CA VAL A 463 -2.15 13.25 10.72
C VAL A 463 -2.45 14.16 11.89
N ILE A 464 -1.42 14.57 12.61
CA ILE A 464 -1.49 15.44 13.78
C ILE A 464 -1.05 16.85 13.36
N PHE A 465 -1.95 17.81 13.51
CA PHE A 465 -1.69 19.23 13.35
C PHE A 465 -1.18 19.77 14.68
N ALA A 466 0.02 20.33 14.70
CA ALA A 466 0.67 20.79 15.92
C ALA A 466 1.19 22.22 15.78
N SER A 467 1.20 22.98 16.87
CA SER A 467 1.74 24.35 16.91
C SER A 467 3.28 24.40 16.91
N GLY A 468 3.94 23.24 16.88
CA GLY A 468 5.38 23.10 16.98
C GLY A 468 5.80 21.66 16.73
N PHE A 469 7.10 21.43 16.62
CA PHE A 469 7.66 20.11 16.37
C PHE A 469 7.35 19.14 17.52
N ILE A 470 6.80 17.98 17.20
CA ILE A 470 6.62 16.86 18.13
C ILE A 470 7.80 15.90 17.97
N GLU A 471 8.49 15.58 19.05
CA GLU A 471 9.67 14.73 19.04
C GLU A 471 9.36 13.25 18.80
N ALA A 472 10.29 12.52 18.18
CA ALA A 472 10.12 11.09 17.90
C ALA A 472 9.79 10.25 19.15
N GLY A 473 10.35 10.60 20.31
CA GLY A 473 10.00 9.95 21.57
C GLY A 473 8.53 10.13 21.95
N TYR A 474 7.99 11.34 21.80
CA TYR A 474 6.58 11.61 22.06
C TYR A 474 5.67 11.02 20.98
N ARG A 475 6.09 10.97 19.71
CA ARG A 475 5.36 10.27 18.64
C ARG A 475 5.19 8.79 18.95
N ARG A 476 6.28 8.10 19.37
CA ARG A 476 6.21 6.69 19.81
C ARG A 476 5.31 6.50 21.03
N PHE A 477 5.29 7.47 21.94
CA PHE A 477 4.34 7.47 23.06
C PHE A 477 2.89 7.58 22.58
N LEU A 478 2.59 8.50 21.66
CA LEU A 478 1.26 8.64 21.07
C LEU A 478 0.85 7.38 20.30
N GLU A 479 1.75 6.78 19.52
CA GLU A 479 1.50 5.52 18.81
C GLU A 479 1.12 4.40 19.80
N ARG A 480 1.90 4.24 20.86
CA ARG A 480 1.60 3.25 21.91
C ARG A 480 0.23 3.52 22.55
N ARG A 481 -0.08 4.78 22.87
CA ARG A 481 -1.38 5.15 23.44
C ARG A 481 -2.54 4.90 22.47
N LEU A 482 -2.37 5.21 21.18
CA LEU A 482 -3.35 4.89 20.14
C LEU A 482 -3.59 3.38 20.06
N ARG A 483 -2.54 2.57 20.17
CA ARG A 483 -2.67 1.11 20.19
C ARG A 483 -3.38 0.60 21.43
N GLU A 484 -3.08 1.17 22.60
CA GLU A 484 -3.74 0.83 23.87
C GLU A 484 -5.24 1.15 23.86
N GLU A 485 -5.66 2.26 23.24
CA GLU A 485 -7.07 2.69 23.19
C GLU A 485 -7.87 2.05 22.04
N PHE A 486 -7.31 2.05 20.83
CA PHE A 486 -8.02 1.67 19.61
C PHE A 486 -7.59 0.32 19.03
N GLY A 487 -6.60 -0.34 19.61
CA GLY A 487 -6.10 -1.64 19.15
C GLY A 487 -5.02 -1.54 18.08
N PHE A 488 -5.28 -2.01 16.86
CA PHE A 488 -4.29 -2.17 15.79
C PHE A 488 -3.31 -3.34 15.95
N GLU A 489 -3.74 -4.40 16.63
CA GLU A 489 -2.99 -5.67 16.62
C GLU A 489 -2.86 -6.18 15.19
N GLY A 490 -1.62 -6.45 14.76
CA GLY A 490 -1.31 -6.93 13.41
C GLY A 490 -1.28 -5.86 12.32
N SER A 491 -1.49 -4.58 12.64
CA SER A 491 -1.33 -3.48 11.68
C SER A 491 -0.21 -2.51 12.10
N PRO A 492 0.63 -2.05 11.16
CA PRO A 492 1.46 -0.87 11.40
C PRO A 492 0.55 0.36 11.62
N VAL A 493 1.04 1.34 12.36
CA VAL A 493 0.35 2.61 12.62
C VAL A 493 1.30 3.73 12.22
N GLU A 494 0.87 4.60 11.31
CA GLU A 494 1.66 5.74 10.86
C GLU A 494 1.20 7.03 11.54
N ILE A 495 2.15 7.80 12.07
CA ILE A 495 1.88 9.14 12.62
C ILE A 495 2.69 10.18 11.86
N SER A 496 1.99 11.03 11.12
CA SER A 496 2.55 12.21 10.48
C SER A 496 2.22 13.45 11.30
N VAL A 497 3.18 14.37 11.43
CA VAL A 497 2.99 15.61 12.17
C VAL A 497 3.17 16.78 11.22
N ARG A 498 2.13 17.59 11.05
CA ARG A 498 2.16 18.84 10.28
C ARG A 498 2.24 20.02 11.23
N VAL A 499 3.37 20.72 11.23
CA VAL A 499 3.62 21.90 12.09
C VAL A 499 2.96 23.14 11.48
N ARG A 500 2.30 23.94 12.32
CA ARG A 500 1.57 25.15 11.92
C ARG A 500 2.12 26.41 12.55
N GLU A 501 2.30 27.41 11.70
CA GLU A 501 2.59 28.77 12.10
C GLU A 501 1.29 29.54 12.31
N ARG A 502 1.28 30.38 13.35
CA ARG A 502 0.12 31.21 13.69
C ARG A 502 0.08 32.39 12.71
N ARG A 503 -1.09 32.71 12.16
CA ARG A 503 -1.24 33.85 11.24
C ARG A 503 -0.75 35.14 11.90
N SER A 504 0.10 35.88 11.20
CA SER A 504 0.46 37.25 11.57
C SER A 504 -0.82 38.11 11.59
N ARG A 505 -1.13 38.70 12.74
CA ARG A 505 -2.15 39.76 12.82
C ARG A 505 -1.58 40.98 12.08
N ARG A 506 -2.06 41.22 10.85
CA ARG A 506 -1.83 42.48 10.13
C ARG A 506 -2.72 43.58 10.67
#